data_AF-A0A920UF50-F1
#
_entry.id   AF-A0A920UF50-F1
#
_cell.length_a   1.000
_cell.length_b   1.000
_cell.length_c   1.000
_cell.angle_alpha   90.00
_cell.angle_beta   90.00
_cell.angle_gamma   90.00
#
_symmetry.space_group_name_H-M   'P 1'
#
loop_
_entity.id
_entity.type
_entity.pdbx_description
1 polymer ?
#
loop_
_entity_poly.entity_id
_entity_poly.type
_entity_poly.pdbx_seq_one_letter_code
_entity_poly.pdbx_strand_id
1 'polypeptide(L)'
;MAPRRLAKRQMAAAQIVRDLKLAAAVDGATRLAIDPLAATAAREMAVSAILGHGPANQQSNVAAILEDRNQPKSLRLAVANGGVHLPAVRSRLVKALSLVPADMQLQFARALARNRLGAKALLSAVVSGQAPAGLLLDAQVKNSFPREAARQVAALTVGLSKPNVERERLIAERVAAFRRWAATLRG
;
A
#
# COMPACT_ATOMS: atom_id res chain seq x y z
N MET A 1 6.82 -31.56 13.03
CA MET A 1 7.87 -30.51 13.10
C MET A 1 7.27 -29.23 13.70
N ALA A 2 7.97 -28.56 14.62
CA ALA A 2 7.44 -27.37 15.30
C ALA A 2 7.27 -26.17 14.34
N PRO A 3 6.09 -25.52 14.26
CA PRO A 3 5.78 -24.46 13.29
C PRO A 3 6.78 -23.29 13.29
N ARG A 4 7.29 -22.94 14.47
CA ARG A 4 8.27 -21.85 14.66
C ARG A 4 9.62 -22.11 13.96
N ARG A 5 10.02 -23.38 13.83
CA ARG A 5 11.29 -23.73 13.15
C ARG A 5 11.16 -23.66 11.63
N LEU A 6 9.97 -23.97 11.10
CA LEU A 6 9.68 -23.84 9.67
C LEU A 6 9.67 -22.37 9.24
N ALA A 7 9.01 -21.49 10.00
CA ALA A 7 8.97 -20.06 9.71
C ALA A 7 10.36 -19.42 9.69
N LYS A 8 11.24 -19.78 10.64
CA LYS A 8 12.64 -19.31 10.66
C LYS A 8 13.42 -19.75 9.42
N ARG A 9 13.24 -21.00 8.99
CA ARG A 9 13.91 -21.53 7.77
C ARG A 9 13.40 -20.83 6.51
N GLN A 10 12.10 -20.59 6.41
CA GLN A 10 11.51 -19.88 5.26
C GLN A 10 12.01 -18.42 5.18
N MET A 11 12.11 -17.73 6.30
CA MET A 11 12.67 -16.37 6.35
C MET A 11 14.14 -16.36 5.91
N ALA A 12 14.97 -17.27 6.45
CA ALA A 12 16.37 -17.37 6.07
C ALA A 12 16.54 -17.68 4.58
N ALA A 13 15.75 -18.61 4.03
CA ALA A 13 15.77 -18.92 2.61
C ALA A 13 15.38 -17.72 1.75
N ALA A 14 14.31 -16.99 2.10
CA ALA A 14 13.87 -15.84 1.33
C ALA A 14 14.88 -14.67 1.40
N GLN A 15 15.56 -14.49 2.54
CA GLN A 15 16.65 -13.53 2.69
C GLN A 15 17.84 -13.89 1.79
N ILE A 16 18.26 -15.16 1.77
CA ILE A 16 19.35 -15.64 0.91
C ILE A 16 19.02 -15.46 -0.57
N VAL A 17 17.78 -15.77 -0.98
CA VAL A 17 17.35 -15.57 -2.38
C VAL A 17 17.40 -14.09 -2.79
N ARG A 18 16.99 -13.19 -1.88
CA ARG A 18 17.06 -11.75 -2.07
C ARG A 18 18.52 -11.28 -2.21
N ASP A 19 19.38 -11.70 -1.30
CA ASP A 19 20.76 -11.20 -1.20
C ASP A 19 21.66 -11.78 -2.30
N LEU A 20 21.42 -13.04 -2.71
CA LEU A 20 22.25 -13.75 -3.68
C LEU A 20 21.76 -13.65 -5.14
N LYS A 21 20.64 -12.95 -5.41
CA LYS A 21 20.10 -12.75 -6.76
C LYS A 21 19.91 -14.06 -7.56
N LEU A 22 19.58 -15.15 -6.86
CA LEU A 22 19.48 -16.49 -7.48
C LEU A 22 18.20 -16.61 -8.31
N ALA A 23 18.31 -16.36 -9.62
CA ALA A 23 17.22 -16.54 -10.58
C ALA A 23 16.59 -17.95 -10.51
N ALA A 24 17.36 -18.99 -10.20
CA ALA A 24 16.86 -20.37 -10.06
C ALA A 24 15.94 -20.58 -8.84
N ALA A 25 15.94 -19.69 -7.85
CA ALA A 25 15.11 -19.80 -6.65
C ALA A 25 13.80 -18.98 -6.71
N VAL A 26 13.60 -18.27 -7.83
CA VAL A 26 12.46 -17.36 -8.06
C VAL A 26 11.13 -18.12 -8.19
N ASP A 27 11.12 -19.36 -8.69
CA ASP A 27 9.93 -20.21 -8.72
C ASP A 27 9.52 -20.72 -7.33
N GLY A 28 10.51 -20.94 -6.46
CA GLY A 28 10.29 -21.23 -5.04
C GLY A 28 9.70 -20.02 -4.31
N ALA A 29 10.23 -18.82 -4.58
CA ALA A 29 9.69 -17.58 -4.06
C ALA A 29 8.25 -17.33 -4.55
N THR A 30 7.94 -17.63 -5.81
CA THR A 30 6.59 -17.47 -6.35
C THR A 30 5.58 -18.33 -5.58
N ARG A 31 5.89 -19.62 -5.38
CA ARG A 31 5.05 -20.51 -4.56
C ARG A 31 4.90 -20.00 -3.13
N LEU A 32 5.98 -19.55 -2.51
CA LEU A 32 5.96 -19.04 -1.15
C LEU A 32 5.14 -17.74 -1.02
N ALA A 33 5.20 -16.83 -2.00
CA ALA A 33 4.50 -15.55 -1.96
C ALA A 33 2.97 -15.70 -1.95
N ILE A 34 2.46 -16.69 -2.69
CA ILE A 34 1.02 -16.93 -2.86
C ILE A 34 0.43 -17.97 -1.91
N ASP A 35 1.27 -18.71 -1.18
CA ASP A 35 0.82 -19.72 -0.22
C ASP A 35 0.10 -19.06 0.98
N PRO A 36 -1.21 -19.30 1.17
CA PRO A 36 -1.97 -18.71 2.28
C PRO A 36 -1.57 -19.29 3.64
N LEU A 37 -0.94 -20.47 3.69
CA LEU A 37 -0.49 -21.13 4.91
C LEU A 37 0.92 -20.70 5.34
N ALA A 38 1.67 -20.06 4.44
CA ALA A 38 3.01 -19.55 4.75
C ALA A 38 2.95 -18.35 5.70
N ALA A 39 3.95 -18.24 6.57
CA ALA A 39 4.08 -17.11 7.49
C ALA A 39 4.17 -15.78 6.70
N THR A 40 3.40 -14.77 7.08
CA THR A 40 3.33 -13.47 6.36
C THR A 40 4.70 -12.84 6.12
N ALA A 41 5.61 -12.88 7.11
CA ALA A 41 6.97 -12.36 6.95
C ALA A 41 7.77 -13.10 5.85
N ALA A 42 7.60 -14.42 5.72
CA ALA A 42 8.24 -15.19 4.65
C ALA A 42 7.65 -14.84 3.28
N ARG A 43 6.33 -14.63 3.21
CA ARG A 43 5.65 -14.16 2.00
C ARG A 43 6.13 -12.77 1.59
N GLU A 44 6.29 -11.84 2.53
CA GLU A 44 6.82 -10.49 2.29
C GLU A 44 8.24 -10.53 1.70
N MET A 45 9.10 -11.39 2.25
CA MET A 45 10.46 -11.58 1.73
C MET A 45 10.46 -12.17 0.32
N ALA A 46 9.60 -13.15 0.05
CA ALA A 46 9.42 -13.72 -1.28
C ALA A 46 8.91 -12.68 -2.29
N VAL A 47 7.93 -11.87 -1.90
CA VAL A 47 7.46 -10.71 -2.67
C VAL A 47 8.60 -9.75 -2.98
N SER A 48 9.42 -9.39 -1.99
CA SER A 48 10.56 -8.50 -2.23
C SER A 48 11.56 -9.09 -3.23
N ALA A 49 11.81 -10.39 -3.19
CA ALA A 49 12.69 -11.06 -4.15
C ALA A 49 12.11 -11.03 -5.57
N ILE A 50 10.82 -11.34 -5.72
CA ILE A 50 10.14 -11.32 -7.03
C ILE A 50 10.09 -9.92 -7.62
N LEU A 51 9.81 -8.90 -6.81
CA LEU A 51 9.78 -7.51 -7.30
C LEU A 51 11.17 -6.99 -7.71
N GLY A 52 12.23 -7.46 -7.05
CA GLY A 52 13.61 -7.08 -7.40
C GLY A 52 14.20 -7.86 -8.58
N HIS A 53 13.84 -9.14 -8.72
CA HIS A 53 14.58 -10.08 -9.57
C HIS A 53 13.72 -11.03 -10.40
N GLY A 54 12.40 -11.05 -10.17
CA GLY A 54 11.50 -11.92 -10.91
C GLY A 54 11.21 -11.39 -12.32
N PRO A 55 10.85 -12.28 -13.26
CA PRO A 55 10.37 -11.88 -14.58
C PRO A 55 9.05 -11.11 -14.50
N ALA A 56 8.74 -10.33 -15.55
CA ALA A 56 7.61 -9.40 -15.57
C ALA A 56 6.25 -10.06 -15.30
N ASN A 57 6.05 -11.31 -15.74
CA ASN A 57 4.84 -12.08 -15.46
C ASN A 57 4.68 -12.37 -13.95
N GLN A 58 5.75 -12.77 -13.27
CA GLN A 58 5.71 -13.02 -11.83
C GLN A 58 5.55 -11.73 -11.02
N GLN A 59 6.21 -10.64 -11.44
CA GLN A 59 5.99 -9.32 -10.85
C GLN A 59 4.53 -8.90 -10.97
N SER A 60 3.90 -9.11 -12.14
CA SER A 60 2.48 -8.83 -12.36
C SER A 60 1.56 -9.71 -11.50
N ASN A 61 1.90 -10.97 -11.30
CA ASN A 61 1.15 -11.89 -10.44
C ASN A 61 1.19 -11.43 -8.98
N VAL A 62 2.37 -11.12 -8.46
CA VAL A 62 2.53 -10.59 -7.09
C VAL A 62 1.86 -9.24 -6.92
N ALA A 63 1.83 -8.41 -7.97
CA ALA A 63 1.13 -7.14 -7.93
C ALA A 63 -0.39 -7.29 -7.68
N ALA A 64 -1.00 -8.43 -8.02
CA ALA A 64 -2.43 -8.70 -7.76
C ALA A 64 -2.79 -8.71 -6.27
N ILE A 65 -1.83 -8.98 -5.40
CA ILE A 65 -1.99 -8.93 -3.93
C ILE A 65 -2.47 -7.54 -3.48
N LEU A 66 -2.13 -6.47 -4.20
CA LEU A 66 -2.57 -5.11 -3.89
C LEU A 66 -4.08 -4.95 -3.90
N GLU A 67 -4.79 -5.70 -4.74
CA GLU A 67 -6.25 -5.61 -4.91
C GLU A 67 -6.99 -6.60 -4.01
N ASP A 68 -6.32 -7.63 -3.50
CA ASP A 68 -6.93 -8.68 -2.68
C ASP A 68 -7.11 -8.23 -1.22
N ARG A 69 -8.37 -7.99 -0.85
CA ARG A 69 -8.76 -7.56 0.51
C ARG A 69 -8.55 -8.62 1.59
N ASN A 70 -8.40 -9.90 1.21
CA ASN A 70 -8.17 -10.99 2.15
C ASN A 70 -6.69 -11.13 2.53
N GLN A 71 -5.80 -10.41 1.84
CA GLN A 71 -4.38 -10.46 2.15
C GLN A 71 -4.04 -9.58 3.35
N PRO A 72 -3.05 -9.97 4.16
CA PRO A 72 -2.55 -9.15 5.26
C PRO A 72 -2.16 -7.75 4.79
N LYS A 73 -2.53 -6.73 5.57
CA LYS A 73 -2.19 -5.32 5.28
C LYS A 73 -0.68 -5.14 5.07
N SER A 74 0.15 -5.77 5.89
CA SER A 74 1.61 -5.69 5.81
C SER A 74 2.14 -6.24 4.48
N LEU A 75 1.60 -7.37 4.01
CA LEU A 75 1.97 -7.97 2.73
C LEU A 75 1.61 -7.06 1.55
N ARG A 76 0.41 -6.49 1.56
CA ARG A 76 -0.04 -5.53 0.53
C ARG A 76 0.88 -4.30 0.49
N LEU A 77 1.31 -3.79 1.66
CA LEU A 77 2.27 -2.69 1.75
C LEU A 77 3.68 -3.09 1.28
N ALA A 78 4.12 -4.32 1.51
CA ALA A 78 5.39 -4.81 0.99
C ALA A 78 5.42 -4.75 -0.54
N VAL A 79 4.31 -5.14 -1.19
CA VAL A 79 4.16 -5.04 -2.65
C VAL A 79 4.20 -3.58 -3.11
N ALA A 80 3.42 -2.70 -2.46
CA ALA A 80 3.35 -1.28 -2.82
C ALA A 80 4.73 -0.60 -2.69
N ASN A 81 5.42 -0.83 -1.57
CA ASN A 81 6.69 -0.20 -1.27
C ASN A 81 7.85 -0.75 -2.09
N GLY A 82 7.86 -2.05 -2.38
CA GLY A 82 8.92 -2.70 -3.15
C GLY A 82 8.78 -2.54 -4.65
N GLY A 83 7.55 -2.40 -5.16
CA GLY A 83 7.28 -2.54 -6.60
C GLY A 83 6.93 -1.23 -7.33
N VAL A 84 6.83 -0.08 -6.66
CA VAL A 84 6.36 1.18 -7.29
C VAL A 84 7.17 1.66 -8.51
N HIS A 85 8.38 1.17 -8.72
CA HIS A 85 9.16 1.48 -9.93
C HIS A 85 8.67 0.66 -11.15
N LEU A 86 8.00 -0.46 -10.92
CA LEU A 86 7.48 -1.37 -11.94
C LEU A 86 6.13 -0.86 -12.49
N PRO A 87 5.94 -0.81 -13.82
CA PRO A 87 4.67 -0.39 -14.41
C PRO A 87 3.45 -1.20 -13.96
N ALA A 88 3.57 -2.53 -13.92
CA ALA A 88 2.47 -3.43 -13.52
C ALA A 88 2.03 -3.23 -12.06
N VAL A 89 2.95 -2.89 -11.18
CA VAL A 89 2.63 -2.60 -9.78
C VAL A 89 1.99 -1.23 -9.66
N ARG A 90 2.50 -0.20 -10.36
CA ARG A 90 1.92 1.15 -10.32
C ARG A 90 0.46 1.16 -10.79
N SER A 91 0.15 0.49 -11.90
CA SER A 91 -1.22 0.46 -12.42
C SER A 91 -2.19 -0.18 -11.45
N ARG A 92 -1.81 -1.33 -10.85
CA ARG A 92 -2.62 -2.00 -9.82
C ARG A 92 -2.71 -1.21 -8.52
N LEU A 93 -1.63 -0.52 -8.12
CA LEU A 93 -1.60 0.30 -6.93
C LEU A 93 -2.55 1.50 -7.05
N VAL A 94 -2.58 2.14 -8.23
CA VAL A 94 -3.56 3.20 -8.55
C VAL A 94 -4.99 2.64 -8.49
N LYS A 95 -5.24 1.50 -9.12
CA LYS A 95 -6.56 0.84 -9.07
C LYS A 95 -6.97 0.49 -7.64
N ALA A 96 -6.04 0.05 -6.80
CA ALA A 96 -6.31 -0.32 -5.43
C ALA A 96 -6.67 0.89 -4.54
N LEU A 97 -6.30 2.13 -4.91
CA LEU A 97 -6.67 3.33 -4.14
C LEU A 97 -8.19 3.50 -4.01
N SER A 98 -8.99 3.13 -5.02
CA SER A 98 -10.45 3.23 -4.93
C SER A 98 -11.10 2.10 -4.14
N LEU A 99 -10.37 1.01 -3.86
CA LEU A 99 -10.89 -0.20 -3.23
C LEU A 99 -10.60 -0.29 -1.73
N VAL A 100 -9.60 0.45 -1.25
CA VAL A 100 -9.11 0.31 0.13
C VAL A 100 -9.68 1.36 1.08
N PRO A 101 -9.76 1.06 2.39
CA PRO A 101 -10.12 2.04 3.39
C PRO A 101 -9.11 3.19 3.46
N ALA A 102 -9.54 4.34 3.97
CA ALA A 102 -8.80 5.58 3.84
C ALA A 102 -7.42 5.62 4.52
N ASP A 103 -7.22 4.84 5.59
CA ASP A 103 -5.90 4.68 6.23
C ASP A 103 -4.91 3.98 5.28
N MET A 104 -5.39 2.97 4.56
CA MET A 104 -4.62 2.22 3.58
C MET A 104 -4.44 3.00 2.27
N GLN A 105 -5.43 3.81 1.87
CA GLN A 105 -5.32 4.73 0.73
C GLN A 105 -4.14 5.69 0.92
N LEU A 106 -4.00 6.26 2.11
CA LEU A 106 -2.89 7.16 2.42
C LEU A 106 -1.53 6.45 2.35
N GLN A 107 -1.45 5.22 2.86
CA GLN A 107 -0.20 4.45 2.82
C GLN A 107 0.19 4.09 1.37
N PHE A 108 -0.78 3.76 0.52
CA PHE A 108 -0.56 3.51 -0.91
C PHE A 108 -0.18 4.78 -1.66
N ALA A 109 -0.81 5.92 -1.36
CA ALA A 109 -0.46 7.22 -1.92
C ALA A 109 0.99 7.62 -1.56
N ARG A 110 1.38 7.41 -0.30
CA ARG A 110 2.78 7.61 0.15
C ARG A 110 3.76 6.68 -0.57
N ALA A 111 3.38 5.42 -0.79
CA ALA A 111 4.21 4.49 -1.56
C ALA A 111 4.40 4.97 -3.02
N LEU A 112 3.33 5.43 -3.69
CA LEU A 112 3.40 6.05 -5.02
C LEU A 112 4.29 7.30 -5.04
N ALA A 113 4.18 8.14 -4.02
CA ALA A 113 4.95 9.38 -3.87
C ALA A 113 6.45 9.17 -3.63
N ARG A 114 6.93 7.93 -3.42
CA ARG A 114 8.37 7.67 -3.22
C ARG A 114 9.23 7.94 -4.44
N ASN A 115 8.65 7.98 -5.64
CA ASN A 115 9.39 8.30 -6.85
C ASN A 115 8.55 9.15 -7.82
N ARG A 116 9.23 9.83 -8.76
CA ARG A 116 8.59 10.75 -9.71
C ARG A 116 7.52 10.07 -10.58
N LEU A 117 7.76 8.82 -11.00
CA LEU A 117 6.87 8.07 -11.87
C LEU A 117 5.59 7.61 -11.16
N GLY A 118 5.67 7.29 -9.88
CA GLY A 118 4.53 6.96 -9.02
C GLY A 118 3.77 8.22 -8.61
N ALA A 119 4.46 9.31 -8.28
CA ALA A 119 3.83 10.60 -7.99
C ALA A 119 2.98 11.07 -9.19
N LYS A 120 3.54 11.06 -10.41
CA LYS A 120 2.79 11.36 -11.64
C LYS A 120 1.56 10.47 -11.81
N ALA A 121 1.68 9.17 -11.54
CA ALA A 121 0.56 8.24 -11.62
C ALA A 121 -0.53 8.57 -10.58
N LEU A 122 -0.15 8.93 -9.36
CA LEU A 122 -1.07 9.38 -8.31
C LEU A 122 -1.81 10.66 -8.72
N LEU A 123 -1.10 11.66 -9.24
CA LEU A 123 -1.72 12.90 -9.70
C LEU A 123 -2.71 12.64 -10.82
N SER A 124 -2.34 11.82 -11.80
CA SER A 124 -3.25 11.41 -12.88
C SER A 124 -4.48 10.68 -12.34
N ALA A 125 -4.32 9.83 -11.33
CA ALA A 125 -5.43 9.11 -10.70
C ALA A 125 -6.39 10.06 -9.96
N VAL A 126 -5.87 11.12 -9.34
CA VAL A 126 -6.72 12.14 -8.72
C VAL A 126 -7.48 12.94 -9.78
N VAL A 127 -6.81 13.35 -10.86
CA VAL A 127 -7.44 14.07 -11.97
C VAL A 127 -8.55 13.24 -12.63
N SER A 128 -8.36 11.94 -12.76
CA SER A 128 -9.36 11.02 -13.32
C SER A 128 -10.45 10.60 -12.32
N GLY A 129 -10.41 11.08 -11.07
CA GLY A 129 -11.37 10.71 -10.03
C GLY A 129 -11.19 9.29 -9.46
N GLN A 130 -10.13 8.58 -9.82
CA GLN A 130 -9.81 7.24 -9.30
C GLN A 130 -9.21 7.26 -7.88
N ALA A 131 -8.75 8.43 -7.43
CA ALA A 131 -8.21 8.63 -6.09
C ALA A 131 -8.73 9.94 -5.48
N PRO A 132 -9.04 9.97 -4.18
CA PRO A 132 -9.51 11.20 -3.53
C PRO A 132 -8.41 12.26 -3.48
N ALA A 133 -8.75 13.49 -3.88
CA ALA A 133 -7.81 14.61 -3.93
C ALA A 133 -7.22 14.99 -2.56
N GLY A 134 -7.91 14.66 -1.46
CA GLY A 134 -7.38 14.84 -0.10
C GLY A 134 -6.05 14.12 0.16
N LEU A 135 -5.71 13.08 -0.61
CA LEU A 135 -4.40 12.41 -0.52
C LEU A 135 -3.24 13.35 -0.85
N LEU A 136 -3.46 14.36 -1.69
CA LEU A 136 -2.45 15.34 -2.09
C LEU A 136 -2.12 16.36 -1.00
N LEU A 137 -2.92 16.42 0.08
CA LEU A 137 -2.68 17.28 1.24
C LEU A 137 -1.64 16.70 2.21
N ASP A 138 -1.33 15.40 2.11
CA ASP A 138 -0.30 14.78 2.93
C ASP A 138 1.08 15.35 2.59
N ALA A 139 1.88 15.68 3.62
CA ALA A 139 3.16 16.33 3.42
C ALA A 139 4.15 15.50 2.59
N GLN A 140 4.19 14.18 2.78
CA GLN A 140 5.10 13.31 2.02
C GLN A 140 4.68 13.23 0.55
N VAL A 141 3.37 13.17 0.31
CA VAL A 141 2.81 13.16 -1.04
C VAL A 141 3.04 14.51 -1.73
N LYS A 142 2.70 15.62 -1.07
CA LYS A 142 2.87 16.97 -1.60
C LYS A 142 4.32 17.27 -2.00
N ASN A 143 5.28 16.86 -1.17
CA ASN A 143 6.71 17.09 -1.40
C ASN A 143 7.31 16.23 -2.51
N SER A 144 6.58 15.22 -3.01
CA SER A 144 7.05 14.36 -4.10
C SER A 144 6.86 14.96 -5.49
N PHE A 145 6.01 16.00 -5.60
CA PHE A 145 5.70 16.64 -6.87
C PHE A 145 6.73 17.71 -7.22
N PRO A 146 7.09 17.84 -8.51
CA PRO A 146 7.94 18.92 -8.96
C PRO A 146 7.16 20.25 -8.94
N ARG A 147 7.86 21.39 -8.92
CA ARG A 147 7.25 22.71 -8.67
C ARG A 147 6.20 23.08 -9.72
N GLU A 148 6.32 22.57 -10.94
CA GLU A 148 5.40 22.81 -12.05
C GLU A 148 4.01 22.22 -11.76
N ALA A 149 3.96 21.10 -11.03
CA ALA A 149 2.71 20.45 -10.64
C ALA A 149 2.05 21.13 -9.42
N ALA A 150 2.72 22.07 -8.75
CA ALA A 150 2.21 22.69 -7.53
C ALA A 150 0.90 23.46 -7.75
N ARG A 151 0.76 24.15 -8.90
CA ARG A 151 -0.49 24.86 -9.26
C ARG A 151 -1.65 23.89 -9.43
N GLN A 152 -1.41 22.76 -10.08
CA GLN A 152 -2.42 21.73 -10.30
C GLN A 152 -2.82 21.05 -8.98
N VAL A 153 -1.84 20.71 -8.14
CA VAL A 153 -2.10 20.15 -6.80
C VAL A 153 -2.90 21.14 -5.94
N ALA A 154 -2.56 22.43 -5.98
CA ALA A 154 -3.31 23.46 -5.28
C ALA A 154 -4.76 23.53 -5.79
N ALA A 155 -4.97 23.60 -7.11
CA ALA A 155 -6.30 23.62 -7.72
C ALA A 155 -7.17 22.41 -7.32
N LEU A 156 -6.58 21.21 -7.31
CA LEU A 156 -7.28 19.97 -6.92
C LEU A 156 -7.58 19.87 -5.42
N THR A 157 -6.93 20.68 -4.59
CA THR A 157 -7.08 20.64 -3.12
C THR A 157 -7.74 21.89 -2.54
N VAL A 158 -8.16 22.84 -3.37
CA VAL A 158 -8.89 24.03 -2.94
C VAL A 158 -10.14 23.61 -2.17
N GLY A 159 -10.33 24.20 -0.98
CA GLY A 159 -11.53 23.98 -0.15
C GLY A 159 -11.56 22.65 0.61
N LEU A 160 -10.54 21.79 0.48
CA LEU A 160 -10.45 20.55 1.24
C LEU A 160 -9.79 20.76 2.60
N SER A 161 -10.50 20.43 3.68
CA SER A 161 -9.90 20.28 5.01
C SER A 161 -8.83 19.19 4.99
N LYS A 162 -7.75 19.37 5.77
CA LYS A 162 -6.70 18.35 5.92
C LYS A 162 -7.35 17.01 6.32
N PRO A 163 -6.98 15.86 5.69
CA PRO A 163 -7.69 14.59 5.82
C PRO A 163 -7.83 14.05 7.26
N ASN A 164 -6.98 14.52 8.18
CA ASN A 164 -6.99 14.10 9.56
C ASN A 164 -7.94 14.93 10.43
N VAL A 165 -8.02 16.25 10.21
CA VAL A 165 -8.72 17.17 11.12
C VAL A 165 -10.24 17.00 11.04
N GLU A 166 -10.79 16.93 9.83
CA GLU A 166 -12.24 16.78 9.64
C GLU A 166 -12.73 15.41 10.09
N ARG A 167 -11.92 14.38 9.84
CA ARG A 167 -12.25 13.01 10.20
C ARG A 167 -12.19 12.80 11.71
N GLU A 168 -11.17 13.34 12.38
CA GLU A 168 -11.06 13.35 13.85
C GLU A 168 -12.22 14.13 14.49
N ARG A 169 -12.61 15.27 13.91
CA ARG A 169 -13.77 16.05 14.37
C ARG A 169 -15.07 15.24 14.28
N LEU A 170 -15.36 14.65 13.12
CA LEU A 170 -16.58 13.87 12.92
C LEU A 170 -16.62 12.62 13.81
N ILE A 171 -15.47 11.98 14.07
CA ILE A 171 -15.35 10.87 15.02
C ILE A 171 -15.63 11.38 16.45
N ALA A 172 -15.03 12.50 16.85
CA ALA A 172 -15.24 13.09 18.17
C ALA A 172 -16.72 13.48 18.39
N GLU A 173 -17.35 14.09 17.39
CA GLU A 173 -18.78 14.45 17.42
C GLU A 173 -19.68 13.21 17.57
N ARG A 174 -19.41 12.13 16.81
CA ARG A 174 -20.16 10.87 16.93
C ARG A 174 -19.95 10.18 18.27
N VAL A 175 -18.72 10.15 18.79
CA VAL A 175 -18.40 9.59 20.12
C VAL A 175 -19.09 10.39 21.22
N ALA A 176 -19.11 11.73 21.13
CA ALA A 176 -19.79 12.59 22.08
C ALA A 176 -21.32 12.43 22.04
N ALA A 177 -21.91 12.28 20.85
CA ALA A 177 -23.32 11.98 20.69
C ALA A 177 -23.69 10.63 21.32
N PHE A 178 -22.90 9.59 21.07
CA PHE A 178 -23.11 8.27 21.67
C PHE A 178 -23.00 8.28 23.19
N ARG A 179 -21.99 8.98 23.75
CA ARG A 179 -21.83 9.10 25.21
C ARG A 179 -23.00 9.81 25.88
N ARG A 180 -23.54 10.87 25.24
CA ARG A 180 -24.74 11.58 25.73
C ARG A 180 -25.96 10.66 25.74
N TRP A 181 -26.20 9.94 24.65
CA TRP A 181 -27.28 8.95 24.56
C TRP A 181 -27.14 7.82 25.59
N ALA A 182 -25.94 7.30 25.79
CA ALA A 182 -25.66 6.25 26.77
C ALA A 182 -25.73 6.72 28.23
N ALA A 183 -25.71 8.03 28.48
CA ALA A 183 -25.94 8.62 29.80
C ALA A 183 -27.45 8.79 30.07
N THR A 184 -28.24 9.15 29.06
CA THR A 184 -29.71 9.24 29.18
C THR A 184 -30.43 7.91 29.35
N LEU A 185 -29.77 6.78 29.04
CA LEU A 185 -30.29 5.42 29.24
C LEU A 185 -29.94 4.80 30.60
N ARG A 186 -29.13 5.49 31.41
CA ARG A 186 -28.63 4.99 32.71
C ARG A 186 -29.09 5.82 33.91
N GLY A 187 -29.92 6.85 33.69
CA GLY A 187 -30.62 7.59 34.74
C GLY A 187 -32.11 7.29 34.67
#